data_AF-A0A660L5M6-F1
#
_entry.id   AF-A0A660L5M6-F1
#
_cell.length_a   1.000
_cell.length_b   1.000
_cell.length_c   1.000
_cell.angle_alpha   90.00
_cell.angle_beta   90.00
_cell.angle_gamma   90.00
#
_symmetry.space_group_name_H-M   'P 1'
#
loop_
_entity.id
_entity.type
_entity.pdbx_description
1 polymer ?
#
loop_
_entity_poly.entity_id
_entity_poly.type
_entity_poly.pdbx_seq_one_letter_code
_entity_poly.pdbx_strand_id
1 'polypeptide(L)'
;MLTTALLSLALTPWVPADPPRLEPISSAVIDEHGPFETHLAANGGWKVAAWRDYDFVLHAEVTRPDGTVLARALDRDETAQQPAVGIDARGNAFVAWANGDHVRTARGPRLARGPAFSDGDTVDVAVSPGGRTLLSWSGRHGVFAQLDGGAPQQVGDGGASELQSAINDAGAAVLASHSFTPDGVWLLDRAPDGPWTAERDVSGDHQIPFPADDNDPTARWLSTAISADGRAVLAWGSPRGKTAQVYGVAGRAGDHWDAVQRLSSPVLDGYGADAGLDAAGDPVVTWQEEARPRGAKPVAGAVPDTTPLTVAARLVERLAPVRTGNVHVSARVRCSKACSARLQWAGLWNGPWYGEPVELPPGVTKAVRLTAGDERFLSPRHSGRLRVTLVVTDRAGNVFRQPRTYRLKVVRPPLRSFRVGPSHSFEMFTRAGDRAVGRLVNALLDGLADNTIKSERALRARWLAGAAALERAGYEEIHDTEVGDAIYVVVRRPFALAGYSAEAVLSG
;
A
#
# COMPACT_ATOMS: atom_id res chain seq x y z
N MET A 1 20.71 72.83 -23.15
CA MET A 1 20.68 71.65 -24.04
C MET A 1 21.59 70.59 -23.45
N LEU A 2 21.02 69.65 -22.71
CA LEU A 2 21.71 68.45 -22.24
C LEU A 2 20.63 67.38 -22.04
N THR A 3 20.65 66.42 -22.93
CA THR A 3 19.74 65.29 -23.04
C THR A 3 20.19 64.23 -22.05
N THR A 4 19.38 63.97 -21.02
CA THR A 4 19.63 62.90 -20.05
C THR A 4 19.04 61.59 -20.60
N ALA A 5 19.90 60.66 -21.01
CA ALA A 5 19.50 59.30 -21.39
C ALA A 5 19.25 58.46 -20.12
N LEU A 6 18.01 58.01 -19.95
CA LEU A 6 17.61 56.99 -18.97
C LEU A 6 17.92 55.60 -19.54
N LEU A 7 18.88 54.91 -18.94
CA LEU A 7 19.10 53.47 -19.17
C LEU A 7 18.18 52.69 -18.23
N SER A 8 17.11 52.12 -18.77
CA SER A 8 16.28 51.13 -18.06
C SER A 8 16.96 49.76 -18.12
N LEU A 9 17.58 49.34 -17.01
CA LEU A 9 17.98 47.95 -16.80
C LEU A 9 16.74 47.13 -16.46
N ALA A 10 16.29 46.32 -17.41
CA ALA A 10 15.29 45.29 -17.18
C ALA A 10 15.90 44.21 -16.26
N LEU A 11 15.45 44.17 -15.00
CA LEU A 11 15.69 43.04 -14.11
C LEU A 11 14.91 41.83 -14.67
N THR A 12 15.63 40.85 -15.20
CA THR A 12 15.08 39.53 -15.46
C THR A 12 14.62 38.91 -14.14
N PRO A 13 13.39 38.37 -14.03
CA PRO A 13 12.95 37.69 -12.82
C PRO A 13 13.87 36.51 -12.55
N TRP A 14 14.41 36.49 -11.34
CA TRP A 14 15.21 35.39 -10.81
C TRP A 14 14.31 34.17 -10.73
N VAL A 15 14.55 33.19 -11.60
CA VAL A 15 13.92 31.87 -11.54
C VAL A 15 14.63 31.13 -10.40
N PRO A 16 13.95 30.78 -9.29
CA PRO A 16 14.56 29.95 -8.26
C PRO A 16 14.97 28.62 -8.88
N ALA A 17 16.15 28.13 -8.52
CA ALA A 17 16.60 26.79 -8.86
C ALA A 17 15.51 25.76 -8.54
N ASP A 18 15.41 24.72 -9.38
CA ASP A 18 14.53 23.58 -9.16
C ASP A 18 14.55 23.18 -7.67
N PRO A 19 13.38 22.85 -7.05
CA PRO A 19 13.40 22.25 -5.73
C PRO A 19 14.37 21.07 -5.77
N PRO A 20 15.22 20.87 -4.74
CA PRO A 20 16.20 19.81 -4.74
C PRO A 20 15.46 18.52 -5.10
N ARG A 21 15.82 17.93 -6.25
CA ARG A 21 15.39 16.58 -6.55
C ARG A 21 15.84 15.76 -5.36
N LEU A 22 14.89 15.16 -4.66
CA LEU A 22 15.17 14.07 -3.75
C LEU A 22 15.78 12.96 -4.63
N GLU A 23 17.08 13.01 -4.86
CA GLU A 23 17.79 11.83 -5.33
C GLU A 23 17.56 10.76 -4.26
N PRO A 24 17.19 9.52 -4.64
CA PRO A 24 17.10 8.44 -3.68
C PRO A 24 18.43 8.43 -2.93
N ILE A 25 18.35 8.61 -1.61
CA ILE A 25 19.53 8.67 -0.76
C ILE A 25 20.12 7.27 -0.76
N SER A 26 21.00 6.98 -1.71
CA SER A 26 21.85 5.80 -1.69
C SER A 26 22.90 6.04 -0.60
N SER A 27 22.57 5.72 0.65
CA SER A 27 23.65 5.37 1.57
C SER A 27 24.13 3.99 1.11
N ALA A 28 25.44 3.84 0.90
CA ALA A 28 26.06 2.56 0.52
C ALA A 28 25.80 1.44 1.56
N VAL A 29 25.20 1.77 2.71
CA VAL A 29 24.89 0.88 3.83
C VAL A 29 23.58 0.10 3.60
N ILE A 30 22.64 0.64 2.82
CA ILE A 30 21.32 0.03 2.57
C ILE A 30 21.42 -1.19 1.64
N ASP A 31 22.40 -1.20 0.72
CA ASP A 31 22.52 -2.25 -0.30
C ASP A 31 23.21 -3.54 0.17
N GLU A 32 23.91 -3.56 1.32
CA GLU A 32 24.78 -4.68 1.72
C GLU A 32 24.35 -5.47 2.98
N HIS A 33 23.39 -5.00 3.80
CA HIS A 33 23.25 -5.49 5.18
C HIS A 33 21.89 -6.09 5.61
N GLY A 34 20.94 -6.32 4.69
CA GLY A 34 19.70 -7.08 4.98
C GLY A 34 18.45 -6.25 5.25
N PRO A 35 17.25 -6.89 5.32
CA PRO A 35 15.95 -6.30 4.98
C PRO A 35 15.22 -5.59 6.13
N PHE A 36 15.81 -5.41 7.31
CA PHE A 36 15.07 -4.76 8.40
C PHE A 36 15.06 -3.23 8.24
N GLU A 37 13.91 -2.63 8.53
CA GLU A 37 13.65 -1.20 8.34
C GLU A 37 14.77 -0.28 8.83
N THR A 38 15.26 0.53 7.89
CA THR A 38 16.20 1.61 8.17
C THR A 38 15.41 2.90 8.42
N HIS A 39 15.72 3.56 9.53
CA HIS A 39 15.23 4.92 9.82
C HIS A 39 16.30 5.94 9.47
N LEU A 40 15.91 7.03 8.81
CA LEU A 40 16.80 8.08 8.36
C LEU A 40 16.22 9.44 8.73
N ALA A 41 17.05 10.32 9.29
CA ALA A 41 16.74 11.74 9.43
C ALA A 41 17.91 12.58 8.90
N ALA A 42 17.60 13.75 8.33
CA ALA A 42 18.61 14.66 7.80
C ALA A 42 18.27 16.11 8.08
N ASN A 43 19.27 16.90 8.47
CA ASN A 43 19.11 18.33 8.75
C ASN A 43 20.46 19.05 8.63
N GLY A 44 20.49 20.22 7.97
CA GLY A 44 21.72 21.01 7.84
C GLY A 44 22.91 20.26 7.20
N GLY A 45 22.64 19.29 6.31
CA GLY A 45 23.66 18.44 5.70
C GLY A 45 24.14 17.26 6.55
N TRP A 46 23.70 17.17 7.81
CA TRP A 46 23.90 15.99 8.65
C TRP A 46 22.85 14.93 8.35
N LYS A 47 23.23 13.66 8.57
CA LYS A 47 22.32 12.50 8.47
C LYS A 47 22.51 11.60 9.67
N VAL A 48 21.43 10.99 10.15
CA VAL A 48 21.48 9.86 11.10
C VAL A 48 20.69 8.71 10.53
N ALA A 49 21.25 7.51 10.61
CA ALA A 49 20.55 6.28 10.29
C ALA A 49 20.60 5.31 11.47
N ALA A 50 19.57 4.52 11.68
CA ALA A 50 19.60 3.38 12.60
C ALA A 50 18.85 2.19 12.00
N TRP A 51 19.37 0.99 12.24
CA TRP A 51 18.86 -0.26 11.68
C TRP A 51 19.24 -1.44 12.57
N ARG A 52 18.55 -2.56 12.38
CA ARG A 52 18.88 -3.85 13.02
C ARG A 52 19.42 -4.79 11.96
N ASP A 53 20.54 -5.44 12.23
CA ASP A 53 21.10 -6.43 11.31
C ASP A 53 20.48 -7.83 11.51
N TYR A 54 20.92 -8.80 10.70
CA TYR A 54 20.47 -10.19 10.80
C TYR A 54 20.86 -10.90 12.10
N ASP A 55 21.90 -10.40 12.79
CA ASP A 55 22.32 -10.90 14.10
C ASP A 55 21.57 -10.18 15.24
N PHE A 56 20.53 -9.43 14.89
CA PHE A 56 19.68 -8.67 15.79
C PHE A 56 20.43 -7.59 16.58
N VAL A 57 21.59 -7.14 16.10
CA VAL A 57 22.34 -6.03 16.66
C VAL A 57 21.74 -4.73 16.12
N LEU A 58 21.39 -3.83 17.04
CA LEU A 58 20.95 -2.49 16.69
C LEU A 58 22.16 -1.60 16.46
N HIS A 59 22.27 -1.02 15.26
CA HIS A 59 23.31 -0.09 14.87
C HIS A 59 22.74 1.30 14.66
N ALA A 60 23.61 2.30 14.78
CA ALA A 60 23.33 3.64 14.31
C ALA A 60 24.57 4.30 13.74
N GLU A 61 24.34 5.17 12.78
CA GLU A 61 25.34 5.95 12.07
C GLU A 61 24.97 7.42 12.08
N VAL A 62 25.97 8.30 12.27
CA VAL A 62 25.86 9.73 11.99
C VAL A 62 26.84 10.10 10.88
N THR A 63 26.30 10.60 9.76
CA THR A 63 27.08 11.12 8.63
C THR A 63 27.14 12.65 8.73
N ARG A 64 28.35 13.20 8.68
CA ARG A 64 28.61 14.64 8.67
C ARG A 64 28.40 15.24 7.27
N PRO A 65 28.26 16.57 7.16
CA PRO A 65 28.20 17.26 5.86
C PRO A 65 29.45 17.04 4.97
N ASP A 66 30.60 16.76 5.56
CA ASP A 66 31.85 16.45 4.84
C ASP A 66 31.93 14.98 4.37
N GLY A 67 30.88 14.19 4.61
CA GLY A 67 30.81 12.77 4.29
C GLY A 67 31.49 11.85 5.31
N THR A 68 32.09 12.38 6.39
CA THR A 68 32.66 11.53 7.43
C THR A 68 31.56 10.82 8.22
N VAL A 69 31.81 9.54 8.53
CA VAL A 69 30.84 8.63 9.13
C VAL A 69 31.28 8.24 10.54
N LEU A 70 30.34 8.25 11.49
CA LEU A 70 30.49 7.64 12.81
C LEU A 70 29.43 6.55 12.99
N ALA A 71 29.85 5.28 13.03
CA ALA A 71 28.97 4.14 13.28
C ALA A 71 29.15 3.57 14.70
N ARG A 72 28.08 3.02 15.28
CA ARG A 72 28.08 2.42 16.61
C ARG A 72 27.01 1.34 16.77
N ALA A 73 27.38 0.21 17.36
CA ALA A 73 26.41 -0.76 17.90
C ALA A 73 25.79 -0.21 19.19
N LEU A 74 24.48 0.01 19.17
CA LEU A 74 23.71 0.57 20.28
C LEU A 74 23.15 -0.49 21.21
N ASP A 75 22.74 -1.65 20.70
CA ASP A 75 22.18 -2.75 21.47
C ASP A 75 22.47 -4.10 20.81
N ARG A 76 22.52 -5.18 21.58
CA ARG A 76 22.74 -6.56 21.11
C ARG A 76 21.67 -7.53 21.62
N ASP A 77 20.64 -7.00 22.26
CA ASP A 77 19.53 -7.76 22.79
C ASP A 77 18.58 -8.16 21.65
N GLU A 78 18.20 -9.43 21.59
CA GLU A 78 17.26 -9.93 20.57
C GLU A 78 15.85 -9.32 20.71
N THR A 79 15.54 -8.74 21.85
CA THR A 79 14.27 -8.03 22.09
C THR A 79 14.30 -6.56 21.66
N ALA A 80 15.45 -6.06 21.18
CA ALA A 80 15.54 -4.72 20.62
C ALA A 80 14.67 -4.62 19.36
N GLN A 81 13.65 -3.76 19.44
CA GLN A 81 12.74 -3.48 18.35
C GLN A 81 13.29 -2.37 17.46
N GLN A 82 12.45 -1.94 16.52
CA GLN A 82 12.78 -0.91 15.55
C GLN A 82 13.16 0.42 16.23
N PRO A 83 14.26 1.06 15.78
CA PRO A 83 14.66 2.35 16.31
C PRO A 83 13.86 3.50 15.68
N ALA A 84 13.73 4.60 16.40
CA ALA A 84 13.35 5.91 15.88
C ALA A 84 14.55 6.87 15.98
N VAL A 85 14.71 7.77 15.00
CA VAL A 85 15.87 8.66 14.91
C VAL A 85 15.49 10.09 14.56
N GLY A 86 16.24 11.05 15.11
CA GLY A 86 16.21 12.45 14.70
C GLY A 86 17.58 13.10 14.82
N ILE A 87 17.81 14.20 14.09
CA ILE A 87 19.06 14.96 14.13
C ILE A 87 18.80 16.45 13.95
N ASP A 88 19.47 17.27 14.76
CA ASP A 88 19.40 18.73 14.63
C ASP A 88 20.38 19.26 13.57
N ALA A 89 20.32 20.56 13.27
CA ALA A 89 21.20 21.17 12.27
C ALA A 89 22.68 21.24 12.70
N ARG A 90 22.99 20.89 13.96
CA ARG A 90 24.35 20.88 14.53
C ARG A 90 24.96 19.47 14.56
N GLY A 91 24.23 18.45 14.13
CA GLY A 91 24.68 17.06 14.13
C GLY A 91 24.45 16.33 15.45
N ASN A 92 23.63 16.85 16.36
CA ASN A 92 23.23 16.12 17.56
C ASN A 92 22.13 15.12 17.20
N ALA A 93 22.53 13.87 17.02
CA ALA A 93 21.61 12.77 16.79
C ALA A 93 20.90 12.35 18.09
N PHE A 94 19.66 11.88 17.96
CA PHE A 94 18.90 11.21 19.00
C PHE A 94 18.29 9.94 18.40
N VAL A 95 18.65 8.79 18.99
CA VAL A 95 18.10 7.48 18.67
C VAL A 95 17.35 6.95 19.89
N ALA A 96 16.18 6.37 19.69
CA ALA A 96 15.44 5.63 20.71
C ALA A 96 14.94 4.29 20.15
N TRP A 97 14.76 3.28 20.99
CA TRP A 97 14.23 1.96 20.60
C TRP A 97 13.55 1.30 21.79
N ALA A 98 12.52 0.49 21.52
CA ALA A 98 11.98 -0.43 22.51
C ALA A 98 12.90 -1.65 22.66
N ASN A 99 13.02 -2.18 23.88
CA ASN A 99 13.80 -3.36 24.24
C ASN A 99 13.06 -4.07 25.38
N GLY A 100 12.30 -5.12 25.04
CA GLY A 100 11.30 -5.71 25.95
C GLY A 100 10.34 -4.62 26.43
N ASP A 101 10.09 -4.57 27.75
CA ASP A 101 9.22 -3.57 28.39
C ASP A 101 9.95 -2.22 28.65
N HIS A 102 11.03 -1.88 27.93
CA HIS A 102 11.79 -0.66 28.17
C HIS A 102 12.03 0.17 26.91
N VAL A 103 12.00 1.49 27.05
CA VAL A 103 12.54 2.42 26.05
C VAL A 103 13.99 2.74 26.38
N ARG A 104 14.90 2.55 25.42
CA ARG A 104 16.30 2.94 25.51
C ARG A 104 16.60 4.10 24.59
N THR A 105 17.63 4.87 24.92
CA THR A 105 18.01 6.07 24.17
C THR A 105 19.52 6.17 23.97
N ALA A 106 19.93 6.84 22.89
CA ALA A 106 21.30 7.27 22.66
C ALA A 106 21.31 8.68 22.03
N ARG A 107 22.19 9.58 22.51
CA ARG A 107 22.16 11.00 22.13
C ARG A 107 23.54 11.59 21.83
N GLY A 108 23.52 12.69 21.07
CA GLY A 108 24.66 13.54 20.76
C GLY A 108 25.52 13.01 19.60
N PRO A 109 26.60 13.72 19.25
CA PRO A 109 27.44 13.41 18.09
C PRO A 109 28.24 12.11 18.25
N ARG A 110 28.21 11.48 19.44
CA ARG A 110 28.84 10.19 19.75
C ARG A 110 27.84 9.10 20.15
N LEU A 111 26.53 9.39 20.06
CA LEU A 111 25.46 8.47 20.44
C LEU A 111 25.69 7.83 21.82
N ALA A 112 25.93 8.67 22.84
CA ALA A 112 26.10 8.18 24.20
C ALA A 112 24.76 7.65 24.73
N ARG A 113 24.75 6.46 25.34
CA ARG A 113 23.54 5.86 25.91
C ARG A 113 22.96 6.78 26.99
N GLY A 114 21.67 7.02 26.90
CA GLY A 114 20.90 7.82 27.86
C GLY A 114 20.19 6.95 28.90
N PRO A 115 19.24 7.55 29.66
CA PRO A 115 18.39 6.81 30.58
C PRO A 115 17.51 5.80 29.83
N ALA A 116 17.07 4.77 30.57
CA ALA A 116 16.04 3.84 30.15
C ALA A 116 14.73 4.19 30.85
N PHE A 117 13.61 3.98 30.15
CA PHE A 117 12.26 4.14 30.68
C PHE A 117 11.57 2.78 30.63
N SER A 118 10.61 2.53 31.53
CA SER A 118 9.78 1.33 31.51
C SER A 118 8.53 1.55 30.65
N ASP A 119 7.85 0.45 30.33
CA ASP A 119 6.56 0.39 29.64
C ASP A 119 6.62 0.99 28.23
N GLY A 120 7.46 0.42 27.38
CA GLY A 120 7.66 0.87 26.01
C GLY A 120 7.52 -0.26 24.99
N ASP A 121 6.47 -0.19 24.18
CA ASP A 121 6.18 -1.11 23.08
C ASP A 121 6.55 -0.48 21.73
N THR A 122 6.09 0.75 21.49
CA THR A 122 6.44 1.52 20.28
C THR A 122 7.07 2.85 20.66
N VAL A 123 7.99 3.38 19.85
CA VAL A 123 8.71 4.62 20.13
C VAL A 123 8.79 5.50 18.90
N ASP A 124 8.82 6.81 19.11
CA ASP A 124 9.16 7.78 18.07
C ASP A 124 10.00 8.95 18.61
N VAL A 125 10.79 9.57 17.74
CA VAL A 125 11.71 10.66 18.07
C VAL A 125 11.55 11.79 17.06
N ALA A 126 11.26 12.99 17.57
CA ALA A 126 11.26 14.22 16.80
C ALA A 126 12.39 15.16 17.28
N VAL A 127 13.17 15.70 16.35
CA VAL A 127 14.23 16.67 16.64
C VAL A 127 14.08 17.88 15.72
N SER A 128 13.88 19.05 16.32
CA SER A 128 13.80 20.33 15.59
C SER A 128 15.18 20.80 15.13
N PRO A 129 15.28 21.68 14.11
CA PRO A 129 16.57 22.21 13.64
C PRO A 129 17.42 22.90 14.71
N GLY A 130 16.79 23.59 15.66
CA GLY A 130 17.42 24.25 16.80
C GLY A 130 17.80 23.32 17.95
N GLY A 131 17.45 22.03 17.87
CA GLY A 131 17.85 21.01 18.83
C GLY A 131 16.84 20.72 19.95
N ARG A 132 15.60 21.21 19.86
CA ARG A 132 14.51 20.69 20.70
C ARG A 132 14.26 19.23 20.37
N THR A 133 14.00 18.44 21.40
CA THR A 133 13.77 17.00 21.27
C THR A 133 12.43 16.60 21.87
N LEU A 134 11.71 15.73 21.18
CA LEU A 134 10.52 15.04 21.66
C LEU A 134 10.76 13.54 21.52
N LEU A 135 10.70 12.83 22.64
CA LEU A 135 10.61 11.37 22.66
C LEU A 135 9.17 11.01 23.02
N SER A 136 8.53 10.19 22.21
CA SER A 136 7.23 9.62 22.49
C SER A 136 7.30 8.10 22.50
N TRP A 137 6.50 7.46 23.34
CA TRP A 137 6.34 6.01 23.33
C TRP A 137 4.97 5.59 23.82
N SER A 138 4.53 4.41 23.41
CA SER A 138 3.34 3.76 23.94
C SER A 138 3.75 2.61 24.84
N GLY A 139 2.97 2.37 25.87
CA GLY A 139 3.10 1.22 26.74
C GLY A 139 1.73 0.69 27.16
N ARG A 140 1.73 -0.27 28.08
CA ARG A 140 0.50 -0.84 28.65
C ARG A 140 -0.35 0.20 29.36
N HIS A 141 0.27 1.26 29.87
CA HIS A 141 -0.40 2.27 30.67
C HIS A 141 -0.85 3.51 29.91
N GLY A 142 -0.42 3.71 28.67
CA GLY A 142 -0.77 4.91 27.91
C GLY A 142 0.28 5.31 26.88
N VAL A 143 0.09 6.52 26.37
CA VAL A 143 1.09 7.23 25.56
C VAL A 143 1.85 8.19 26.45
N PHE A 144 3.17 8.16 26.36
CA PHE A 144 4.09 9.00 27.12
C PHE A 144 4.90 9.91 26.20
N ALA A 145 5.26 11.08 26.71
CA ALA A 145 6.13 12.03 26.04
C ALA A 145 7.19 12.58 26.99
N GLN A 146 8.39 12.83 26.45
CA GLN A 146 9.47 13.53 27.12
C GLN A 146 9.99 14.65 26.20
N LEU A 147 9.94 15.88 26.69
CA LEU A 147 10.43 17.07 26.00
C LEU A 147 11.81 17.44 26.55
N ASP A 148 12.78 17.64 25.66
CA ASP A 148 14.12 18.16 25.97
C ASP A 148 14.87 17.41 27.10
N GLY A 149 14.59 16.10 27.25
CA GLY A 149 15.18 15.30 28.33
C GLY A 149 14.62 15.57 29.73
N GLY A 150 13.49 16.29 29.85
CA GLY A 150 12.78 16.50 31.10
C GLY A 150 12.17 15.23 31.70
N ALA A 151 11.29 15.35 32.68
CA ALA A 151 10.58 14.19 33.21
C ALA A 151 9.57 13.65 32.16
N PRO A 152 9.48 12.33 31.96
CA PRO A 152 8.36 11.69 31.25
C PRO A 152 7.00 12.16 31.77
N GLN A 153 6.06 12.39 30.86
CA GLN A 153 4.67 12.68 31.16
C GLN A 153 3.79 11.69 30.42
N GLN A 154 2.77 11.15 31.10
CA GLN A 154 1.69 10.47 30.41
C GLN A 154 0.79 11.52 29.77
N VAL A 155 0.56 11.41 28.46
CA VAL A 155 -0.16 12.40 27.67
C VAL A 155 -1.46 11.86 27.09
N GLY A 156 -1.51 10.57 26.78
CA GLY A 156 -2.69 9.89 26.24
C GLY A 156 -3.05 8.63 27.03
N ASP A 157 -4.28 8.18 26.84
CA ASP A 157 -4.81 6.97 27.45
C ASP A 157 -4.68 5.80 26.46
N GLY A 158 -4.37 4.61 26.98
CA GLY A 158 -4.32 3.40 26.16
C GLY A 158 -3.03 3.23 25.33
N GLY A 159 -2.84 2.00 24.84
CA GLY A 159 -1.70 1.65 23.99
C GLY A 159 -1.90 2.13 22.56
N ALA A 160 -0.79 2.44 21.90
CA ALA A 160 -0.73 2.73 20.47
C ALA A 160 0.11 1.68 19.76
N SER A 161 -0.33 1.25 18.59
CA SER A 161 0.39 0.35 17.68
C SER A 161 1.33 1.08 16.74
N GLU A 162 1.08 2.37 16.51
CA GLU A 162 1.95 3.25 15.73
C GLU A 162 1.97 4.63 16.37
N LEU A 163 3.13 5.29 16.34
CA LEU A 163 3.35 6.64 16.87
C LEU A 163 4.12 7.49 15.87
N GLN A 164 3.72 8.75 15.73
CA GLN A 164 4.43 9.76 14.95
C GLN A 164 4.39 11.12 15.64
N SER A 165 5.55 11.74 15.79
CA SER A 165 5.77 12.94 16.57
C SER A 165 6.49 14.02 15.77
N ALA A 166 6.12 15.27 15.99
CA ALA A 166 6.76 16.44 15.41
C ALA A 166 6.92 17.54 16.46
N ILE A 167 8.06 18.24 16.46
CA ILE A 167 8.36 19.37 17.36
C ILE A 167 9.06 20.49 16.61
N ASN A 168 8.72 21.75 16.92
CA ASN A 168 9.43 22.92 16.40
C ASN A 168 10.34 23.58 17.45
N ASP A 169 11.16 24.56 17.03
CA ASP A 169 12.14 25.23 17.91
C ASP A 169 11.49 25.98 19.08
N ALA A 170 10.25 26.46 18.89
CA ALA A 170 9.47 27.11 19.94
C ALA A 170 8.96 26.12 20.99
N GLY A 171 8.99 24.81 20.73
CA GLY A 171 8.51 23.76 21.62
C GLY A 171 7.01 23.45 21.45
N ALA A 172 6.38 23.95 20.39
CA ALA A 172 5.09 23.42 19.95
C ALA A 172 5.30 22.00 19.43
N ALA A 173 4.38 21.10 19.73
CA ALA A 173 4.51 19.71 19.38
C ALA A 173 3.16 19.08 19.00
N VAL A 174 3.26 18.04 18.17
CA VAL A 174 2.14 17.19 17.76
C VAL A 174 2.58 15.73 17.91
N LEU A 175 1.70 14.90 18.45
CA LEU A 175 1.82 13.47 18.52
C LEU A 175 0.55 12.87 17.93
N ALA A 176 0.71 11.98 16.95
CA ALA A 176 -0.36 11.15 16.45
C ALA A 176 -0.10 9.69 16.79
N SER A 177 -1.16 8.98 17.14
CA SER A 177 -1.15 7.55 17.44
C SER A 177 -2.23 6.83 16.62
N HIS A 178 -1.95 5.58 16.26
CA HIS A 178 -3.00 4.62 15.90
C HIS A 178 -3.19 3.67 17.08
N SER A 179 -4.44 3.45 17.49
CA SER A 179 -4.79 2.47 18.52
C SER A 179 -5.81 1.49 17.97
N PHE A 180 -5.84 0.26 18.49
CA PHE A 180 -6.81 -0.78 18.12
C PHE A 180 -8.11 -0.71 18.93
N THR A 181 -8.06 -0.12 20.12
CA THR A 181 -9.17 -0.13 21.07
C THR A 181 -9.21 1.18 21.85
N PRO A 182 -10.00 2.18 21.39
CA PRO A 182 -10.83 2.17 20.18
C PRO A 182 -10.00 2.30 18.89
N ASP A 183 -10.42 1.64 17.81
CA ASP A 183 -9.78 1.78 16.49
C ASP A 183 -9.92 3.21 15.99
N GLY A 184 -8.80 3.87 15.69
CA GLY A 184 -8.79 5.24 15.24
C GLY A 184 -7.42 5.88 15.22
N VAL A 185 -7.34 7.03 14.52
CA VAL A 185 -6.17 7.91 14.56
C VAL A 185 -6.43 8.98 15.61
N TRP A 186 -5.56 8.99 16.61
CA TRP A 186 -5.65 9.86 17.77
C TRP A 186 -4.59 10.95 17.69
N LEU A 187 -4.93 12.13 18.19
CA LEU A 187 -4.10 13.32 18.11
C LEU A 187 -3.98 13.98 19.48
N LEU A 188 -2.75 14.28 19.87
CA LEU A 188 -2.40 15.13 21.00
C LEU A 188 -1.46 16.23 20.53
N ASP A 189 -1.66 17.46 20.98
CA ASP A 189 -0.79 18.56 20.63
C ASP A 189 -0.58 19.54 21.79
N ARG A 190 0.34 20.47 21.58
CA ARG A 190 0.58 21.57 22.53
C ARG A 190 1.11 22.81 21.83
N ALA A 191 0.68 23.96 22.32
CA ALA A 191 1.32 25.23 22.02
C ALA A 191 2.70 25.31 22.70
N PRO A 192 3.58 26.24 22.29
CA PRO A 192 4.83 26.54 23.00
C PRO A 192 4.58 26.74 24.50
N ASP A 193 5.33 26.02 25.34
CA ASP A 193 5.26 26.05 26.80
C ASP A 193 3.87 25.72 27.42
N GLY A 194 2.89 25.34 26.60
CA GLY A 194 1.55 24.97 27.04
C GLY A 194 1.45 23.52 27.53
N PRO A 195 0.35 23.15 28.21
CA PRO A 195 0.06 21.75 28.49
C PRO A 195 -0.25 20.98 27.21
N TRP A 196 -0.16 19.65 27.27
CA TRP A 196 -0.75 18.78 26.25
C TRP A 196 -2.27 18.92 26.25
N THR A 197 -2.87 18.90 25.07
CA THR A 197 -4.33 18.79 24.93
C THR A 197 -4.81 17.41 25.37
N ALA A 198 -6.12 17.30 25.63
CA ALA A 198 -6.75 15.99 25.71
C ALA A 198 -6.63 15.26 24.36
N GLU A 199 -6.52 13.94 24.44
CA GLU A 199 -6.53 13.06 23.28
C GLU A 199 -7.87 13.15 22.53
N ARG A 200 -7.80 13.25 21.19
CA ARG A 200 -8.98 13.33 20.31
C ARG A 200 -8.84 12.41 19.11
N ASP A 201 -9.92 11.72 18.77
CA ASP A 201 -10.03 10.97 17.53
C ASP A 201 -10.21 11.95 16.35
N VAL A 202 -9.28 11.87 15.40
CA VAL A 202 -9.30 12.65 14.17
C VAL A 202 -9.53 11.78 12.94
N SER A 203 -9.74 10.47 13.09
CA SER A 203 -10.00 9.58 11.96
C SER A 203 -11.46 9.63 11.49
N GLY A 204 -12.42 9.82 12.39
CA GLY A 204 -13.85 9.72 12.07
C GLY A 204 -14.18 8.36 11.44
N ASP A 205 -14.91 8.35 10.31
CA ASP A 205 -15.25 7.11 9.58
C ASP A 205 -14.08 6.56 8.72
N HIS A 206 -12.85 7.03 8.94
CA HIS A 206 -11.67 6.76 8.11
C HIS A 206 -10.53 6.12 8.92
N GLN A 207 -10.86 5.04 9.62
CA GLN A 207 -9.94 4.24 10.45
C GLN A 207 -8.86 3.53 9.62
N ILE A 208 -7.81 3.05 10.29
CA ILE A 208 -6.76 2.19 9.72
C ILE A 208 -7.15 0.74 10.09
N PRO A 209 -7.95 0.03 9.27
CA PRO A 209 -8.41 -1.31 9.66
C PRO A 209 -7.25 -2.29 9.79
N PHE A 210 -7.31 -3.08 10.85
CA PHE A 210 -6.42 -4.20 11.11
C PHE A 210 -6.83 -5.48 10.35
N PRO A 211 -5.87 -6.34 9.98
CA PRO A 211 -4.43 -6.06 9.88
C PRO A 211 -4.12 -5.33 8.57
N ALA A 212 -3.32 -4.26 8.63
CA ALA A 212 -2.43 -4.01 7.51
C ALA A 212 -1.59 -5.29 7.39
N ASP A 213 -1.62 -5.99 6.26
CA ASP A 213 -0.91 -7.27 6.08
C ASP A 213 0.46 -7.21 6.79
N ASP A 214 0.66 -8.02 7.83
CA ASP A 214 1.87 -8.06 8.68
C ASP A 214 3.19 -8.28 7.88
N ASN A 215 3.08 -8.49 6.57
CA ASN A 215 4.15 -8.78 5.65
C ASN A 215 4.82 -7.53 5.05
N ASP A 216 4.27 -6.32 5.24
CA ASP A 216 4.96 -5.08 4.88
C ASP A 216 5.11 -4.15 6.10
N PRO A 217 6.04 -4.48 7.02
CA PRO A 217 6.34 -3.62 8.17
C PRO A 217 6.89 -2.24 7.75
N THR A 218 7.28 -2.07 6.48
CA THR A 218 7.82 -0.81 5.95
C THR A 218 6.74 0.22 5.59
N ALA A 219 5.48 -0.21 5.48
CA ALA A 219 4.37 0.69 5.19
C ALA A 219 4.06 1.54 6.43
N ARG A 220 4.68 2.72 6.54
CA ARG A 220 4.23 3.73 7.50
C ARG A 220 2.84 4.21 7.09
N TRP A 221 1.87 3.97 7.96
CA TRP A 221 0.49 4.35 7.72
C TRP A 221 0.16 5.69 8.33
N LEU A 222 1.01 6.20 9.23
CA LEU A 222 0.83 7.47 9.92
C LEU A 222 2.04 8.39 9.65
N SER A 223 1.82 9.69 9.55
CA SER A 223 2.92 10.68 9.42
C SER A 223 2.49 12.06 9.93
N THR A 224 3.41 12.77 10.60
CA THR A 224 3.17 14.14 11.11
C THR A 224 4.29 15.11 10.72
N ALA A 225 3.93 16.39 10.57
CA ALA A 225 4.89 17.48 10.41
C ALA A 225 4.38 18.77 11.08
N ILE A 226 5.31 19.61 11.55
CA ILE A 226 5.00 20.91 12.18
C ILE A 226 5.97 22.00 11.71
N SER A 227 5.43 23.15 11.33
CA SER A 227 6.18 24.33 10.90
C SER A 227 6.73 25.12 12.09
N ALA A 228 7.66 26.04 11.81
CA ALA A 228 8.21 26.96 12.81
C ALA A 228 7.14 27.85 13.46
N ASP A 229 6.09 28.22 12.72
CA ASP A 229 4.99 29.01 13.25
C ASP A 229 3.91 28.17 13.96
N GLY A 230 4.07 26.84 14.04
CA GLY A 230 3.17 25.94 14.76
C GLY A 230 1.99 25.41 13.94
N ARG A 231 1.95 25.66 12.62
CA ARG A 231 1.02 24.96 11.71
C ARG A 231 1.47 23.51 11.57
N ALA A 232 0.53 22.59 11.55
CA ALA A 232 0.82 21.16 11.53
C ALA A 232 -0.05 20.44 10.51
N VAL A 233 0.43 19.27 10.10
CA VAL A 233 -0.34 18.32 9.29
C VAL A 233 -0.09 16.91 9.78
N LEU A 234 -1.15 16.12 9.73
CA LEU A 234 -1.18 14.70 9.98
C LEU A 234 -1.72 14.03 8.71
N ALA A 235 -1.09 12.95 8.29
CA ALA A 235 -1.53 12.13 7.17
C ALA A 235 -1.59 10.67 7.57
N TRP A 236 -2.53 9.93 6.97
CA TRP A 236 -2.56 8.48 7.13
C TRP A 236 -3.14 7.75 5.92
N GLY A 237 -2.79 6.47 5.78
CA GLY A 237 -3.45 5.56 4.85
C GLY A 237 -4.57 4.77 5.56
N SER A 238 -5.71 4.61 4.90
CA SER A 238 -6.87 3.85 5.39
C SER A 238 -7.25 2.78 4.35
N PRO A 239 -6.97 1.50 4.63
CA PRO A 239 -7.39 0.39 3.78
C PRO A 239 -8.91 0.31 3.60
N ARG A 240 -9.34 0.00 2.38
CA ARG A 240 -10.73 -0.29 1.99
C ARG A 240 -10.77 -1.48 1.03
N GLY A 241 -10.78 -2.68 1.59
CA GLY A 241 -10.66 -3.91 0.81
C GLY A 241 -9.23 -4.08 0.31
N LYS A 242 -9.03 -4.19 -1.01
CA LYS A 242 -7.71 -4.35 -1.64
C LYS A 242 -7.06 -3.03 -2.06
N THR A 243 -7.55 -1.91 -1.56
CA THR A 243 -7.03 -0.59 -1.90
C THR A 243 -6.97 0.28 -0.66
N ALA A 244 -5.89 1.01 -0.45
CA ALA A 244 -5.74 2.04 0.55
C ALA A 244 -6.06 3.43 -0.01
N GLN A 245 -6.55 4.30 0.87
CA GLN A 245 -6.81 5.70 0.56
C GLN A 245 -6.04 6.58 1.54
N VAL A 246 -5.45 7.66 1.04
CA VAL A 246 -4.71 8.60 1.87
C VAL A 246 -5.63 9.72 2.33
N TYR A 247 -5.55 10.00 3.62
CA TYR A 247 -6.27 11.06 4.32
C TYR A 247 -5.27 12.00 4.98
N GLY A 248 -5.71 13.20 5.29
CA GLY A 248 -4.95 14.10 6.11
C GLY A 248 -5.79 15.20 6.72
N VAL A 249 -5.25 15.79 7.76
CA VAL A 249 -5.85 16.90 8.50
C VAL A 249 -4.74 17.90 8.83
N ALA A 250 -5.05 19.19 8.73
CA ALA A 250 -4.14 20.26 9.08
C ALA A 250 -4.72 21.09 10.23
N GLY A 251 -3.85 21.78 10.94
CA GLY A 251 -4.25 22.63 12.04
C GLY A 251 -3.08 23.45 12.57
N ARG A 252 -3.24 23.92 13.81
CA ARG A 252 -2.19 24.59 14.55
C ARG A 252 -2.06 23.94 15.92
N ALA A 253 -0.83 23.62 16.32
CA ALA A 253 -0.55 22.91 17.56
C ALA A 253 -1.04 23.71 18.78
N GLY A 254 -1.89 23.09 19.60
CA GLY A 254 -2.55 23.71 20.76
C GLY A 254 -3.76 24.59 20.42
N ASP A 255 -4.24 24.54 19.17
CA ASP A 255 -5.35 25.34 18.66
C ASP A 255 -6.28 24.47 17.79
N HIS A 256 -6.99 25.09 16.85
CA HIS A 256 -7.94 24.45 15.96
C HIS A 256 -7.28 23.55 14.89
N TRP A 257 -7.98 22.46 14.56
CA TRP A 257 -7.68 21.55 13.46
C TRP A 257 -8.89 21.49 12.51
N ASP A 258 -8.59 21.49 11.22
CA ASP A 258 -9.57 21.40 10.14
C ASP A 258 -10.28 20.02 10.15
N ALA A 259 -11.32 19.89 9.33
CA ALA A 259 -11.92 18.59 9.09
C ALA A 259 -11.00 17.69 8.25
N VAL A 260 -11.08 16.38 8.48
CA VAL A 260 -10.38 15.35 7.70
C VAL A 260 -10.68 15.50 6.21
N GLN A 261 -9.63 15.42 5.39
CA GLN A 261 -9.75 15.41 3.95
C GLN A 261 -9.20 14.11 3.38
N ARG A 262 -9.92 13.51 2.43
CA ARG A 262 -9.34 12.51 1.55
C ARG A 262 -8.42 13.20 0.54
N LEU A 263 -7.19 12.70 0.44
CA LEU A 263 -6.14 13.25 -0.40
C LEU A 263 -5.94 12.40 -1.66
N SER A 264 -6.01 11.08 -1.56
CA SER A 264 -5.85 10.19 -2.71
C SER A 264 -7.15 9.92 -3.48
N SER A 265 -6.98 9.42 -4.71
CA SER A 265 -8.09 8.95 -5.54
C SER A 265 -8.73 7.69 -4.94
N PRO A 266 -10.06 7.61 -4.81
CA PRO A 266 -10.73 6.46 -4.22
C PRO A 266 -10.75 5.20 -5.11
N VAL A 267 -10.20 5.27 -6.33
CA VAL A 267 -10.10 4.14 -7.27
C VAL A 267 -8.66 3.68 -7.51
N LEU A 268 -7.70 4.41 -6.96
CA LEU A 268 -6.29 4.09 -7.01
C LEU A 268 -5.83 3.68 -5.63
N ASP A 269 -4.88 2.77 -5.62
CA ASP A 269 -4.30 2.31 -4.40
C ASP A 269 -3.28 3.32 -3.88
N GLY A 270 -3.54 3.93 -2.73
CA GLY A 270 -2.73 5.00 -2.16
C GLY A 270 -1.90 4.53 -0.96
N TYR A 271 -0.57 4.65 -1.04
CA TYR A 271 0.37 4.23 0.00
C TYR A 271 1.44 5.29 0.29
N GLY A 272 2.17 5.12 1.40
CA GLY A 272 3.29 5.99 1.78
C GLY A 272 2.85 7.43 1.98
N ALA A 273 1.90 7.65 2.91
CA ALA A 273 1.38 8.97 3.21
C ALA A 273 2.39 9.73 4.08
N ASP A 274 3.19 10.60 3.46
CA ASP A 274 4.22 11.37 4.15
C ASP A 274 3.76 12.81 4.38
N ALA A 275 3.64 13.21 5.64
CA ALA A 275 3.43 14.57 6.05
C ALA A 275 4.75 15.35 5.98
N GLY A 276 4.69 16.60 5.51
CA GLY A 276 5.87 17.44 5.38
C GLY A 276 5.51 18.93 5.33
N LEU A 277 6.53 19.73 5.02
CA LEU A 277 6.40 21.17 4.82
C LEU A 277 6.99 21.52 3.46
N ASP A 278 6.38 22.48 2.75
CA ASP A 278 7.00 23.05 1.56
C ASP A 278 8.07 24.10 1.91
N ALA A 279 8.65 24.73 0.88
CA ALA A 279 9.70 25.73 1.06
C ALA A 279 9.23 27.01 1.79
N ALA A 280 7.92 27.29 1.81
CA ALA A 280 7.32 28.38 2.57
C ALA A 280 7.00 27.97 4.02
N GLY A 281 7.19 26.69 4.36
CA GLY A 281 6.80 26.12 5.64
C GLY A 281 5.30 25.82 5.72
N ASP A 282 4.61 25.72 4.58
CA ASP A 282 3.20 25.37 4.53
C ASP A 282 3.04 23.84 4.64
N PRO A 283 2.06 23.34 5.42
CA PRO A 283 1.87 21.90 5.57
C PRO A 283 1.42 21.23 4.27
N VAL A 284 2.16 20.19 3.86
CA VAL A 284 1.89 19.39 2.66
C VAL A 284 1.88 17.91 2.98
N VAL A 285 1.16 17.14 2.18
CA VAL A 285 1.20 15.66 2.23
C VAL A 285 1.58 15.12 0.88
N THR A 286 2.53 14.18 0.87
CA THR A 286 2.90 13.40 -0.31
C THR A 286 2.47 11.94 -0.20
N TRP A 287 2.15 11.31 -1.33
CA TRP A 287 1.81 9.90 -1.38
C TRP A 287 2.09 9.27 -2.75
N GLN A 288 2.07 7.94 -2.76
CA GLN A 288 2.17 7.13 -3.97
C GLN A 288 0.80 6.58 -4.36
N GLU A 289 0.50 6.56 -5.66
CA GLU A 289 -0.63 5.81 -6.21
C GLU A 289 -0.15 4.83 -7.27
N GLU A 290 -0.49 3.54 -7.16
CA GLU A 290 -0.08 2.49 -8.12
C GLU A 290 1.45 2.52 -8.40
N ALA A 291 2.25 2.64 -7.33
CA ALA A 291 3.72 2.75 -7.35
C ALA A 291 4.29 3.97 -8.10
N ARG A 292 3.52 5.05 -8.25
CA ARG A 292 3.99 6.33 -8.82
C ARG A 292 3.88 7.46 -7.79
N PRO A 293 4.96 8.25 -7.56
CA PRO A 293 4.87 9.47 -6.77
C PRO A 293 3.91 10.44 -7.46
N ARG A 294 2.87 10.94 -6.78
CA ARG A 294 1.76 11.58 -7.50
C ARG A 294 1.25 12.92 -7.00
N GLY A 295 1.59 13.36 -5.80
CA GLY A 295 1.21 14.72 -5.43
C GLY A 295 1.76 15.15 -4.09
N ALA A 296 2.06 16.45 -4.00
CA ALA A 296 2.07 17.20 -2.75
C ALA A 296 0.76 18.01 -2.74
N LYS A 297 -0.05 17.89 -1.69
CA LYS A 297 -1.26 18.73 -1.54
C LYS A 297 -1.15 19.57 -0.28
N PRO A 298 -1.33 20.91 -0.34
CA PRO A 298 -1.51 21.70 0.85
C PRO A 298 -2.82 21.28 1.53
N VAL A 299 -2.75 20.94 2.81
CA VAL A 299 -3.93 20.49 3.57
C VAL A 299 -4.57 21.67 4.31
N ALA A 300 -3.76 22.62 4.80
CA ALA A 300 -4.24 23.80 5.50
C ALA A 300 -5.03 24.73 4.58
N GLY A 301 -6.27 25.09 4.98
CA GLY A 301 -7.11 26.03 4.23
C GLY A 301 -7.58 25.52 2.87
N ALA A 302 -7.39 24.23 2.56
CA ALA A 302 -7.87 23.63 1.33
C ALA A 302 -9.40 23.62 1.33
N VAL A 303 -10.01 24.46 0.50
CA VAL A 303 -11.46 24.44 0.27
C VAL A 303 -11.81 23.11 -0.41
N PRO A 304 -12.66 22.26 0.21
CA PRO A 304 -13.08 21.02 -0.42
C PRO A 304 -13.74 21.33 -1.76
N ASP A 305 -13.27 20.69 -2.83
CA ASP A 305 -13.91 20.83 -4.14
C ASP A 305 -15.20 20.02 -4.17
N THR A 306 -16.29 20.69 -3.78
CA THR A 306 -17.64 20.13 -3.75
C THR A 306 -18.33 20.18 -5.10
N THR A 307 -17.67 20.68 -6.16
CA THR A 307 -18.31 20.80 -7.47
C THR A 307 -18.51 19.39 -8.05
N PRO A 308 -19.75 18.98 -8.34
CA PRO A 308 -20.01 17.62 -8.80
C PRO A 308 -19.25 17.27 -10.09
N LEU A 309 -18.67 16.07 -10.11
CA LEU A 309 -18.02 15.54 -11.31
C LEU A 309 -19.06 15.22 -12.39
N THR A 310 -19.07 16.00 -13.47
CA THR A 310 -19.86 15.67 -14.67
C THR A 310 -19.08 14.69 -15.54
N VAL A 311 -19.68 13.52 -15.81
CA VAL A 311 -19.08 12.44 -16.61
C VAL A 311 -19.98 12.10 -17.81
N ALA A 312 -19.41 12.11 -19.01
CA ALA A 312 -20.02 11.52 -20.19
C ALA A 312 -19.37 10.15 -20.43
N ALA A 313 -20.12 9.07 -20.18
CA ALA A 313 -19.64 7.71 -20.31
C ALA A 313 -20.54 6.85 -21.20
N ARG A 314 -19.91 6.06 -22.08
CA ARG A 314 -20.58 5.07 -22.92
C ARG A 314 -19.88 3.72 -22.78
N LEU A 315 -20.50 2.84 -22.01
CA LEU A 315 -20.15 1.41 -22.00
C LEU A 315 -20.55 0.77 -23.34
N VAL A 316 -19.80 -0.24 -23.78
CA VAL A 316 -20.19 -1.04 -24.95
C VAL A 316 -21.59 -1.63 -24.78
N GLU A 317 -22.33 -1.76 -25.88
CA GLU A 317 -23.71 -2.22 -25.78
C GLU A 317 -23.81 -3.73 -25.57
N ARG A 318 -22.92 -4.47 -26.23
CA ARG A 318 -22.85 -5.94 -26.26
C ARG A 318 -21.39 -6.38 -26.14
N LEU A 319 -21.17 -7.50 -25.47
CA LEU A 319 -19.86 -8.13 -25.38
C LEU A 319 -19.65 -9.08 -26.56
N ALA A 320 -18.39 -9.23 -26.97
CA ALA A 320 -18.02 -10.28 -27.90
C ALA A 320 -18.28 -11.67 -27.28
N PRO A 321 -18.60 -12.69 -28.09
CA PRO A 321 -18.75 -14.04 -27.58
C PRO A 321 -17.46 -14.55 -26.91
N VAL A 322 -17.59 -15.13 -25.72
CA VAL A 322 -16.48 -15.64 -24.91
C VAL A 322 -16.07 -17.02 -25.41
N ARG A 323 -14.80 -17.18 -25.79
CA ARG A 323 -14.25 -18.46 -26.26
C ARG A 323 -13.34 -19.13 -25.23
N THR A 324 -12.48 -18.34 -24.59
CA THR A 324 -11.37 -18.83 -23.75
C THR A 324 -11.60 -18.63 -22.25
N GLY A 325 -12.72 -18.04 -21.84
CA GLY A 325 -12.91 -17.56 -20.47
C GLY A 325 -12.39 -16.14 -20.27
N ASN A 326 -11.89 -15.49 -21.33
CA ASN A 326 -11.54 -14.07 -21.28
C ASN A 326 -12.73 -13.21 -21.71
N VAL A 327 -13.10 -12.27 -20.86
CA VAL A 327 -14.09 -11.24 -21.14
C VAL A 327 -13.38 -9.89 -21.24
N HIS A 328 -13.62 -9.19 -22.34
CA HIS A 328 -13.15 -7.82 -22.54
C HIS A 328 -14.33 -6.87 -22.49
N VAL A 329 -14.31 -5.93 -21.55
CA VAL A 329 -15.29 -4.86 -21.42
C VAL A 329 -14.57 -3.55 -21.64
N SER A 330 -15.19 -2.64 -22.39
CA SER A 330 -14.67 -1.28 -22.55
C SER A 330 -15.73 -0.23 -22.35
N ALA A 331 -15.29 0.95 -21.93
CA ALA A 331 -16.12 2.14 -21.84
C ALA A 331 -15.35 3.33 -22.41
N ARG A 332 -16.01 4.20 -23.16
CA ARG A 332 -15.48 5.53 -23.50
C ARG A 332 -15.92 6.51 -22.43
N VAL A 333 -14.97 7.22 -21.84
CA VAL A 333 -15.21 8.13 -20.71
C VAL A 333 -14.64 9.49 -21.05
N ARG A 334 -15.39 10.55 -20.74
CA ARG A 334 -14.97 11.94 -20.78
C ARG A 334 -15.41 12.63 -19.50
N CYS A 335 -14.50 13.32 -18.84
CA CYS A 335 -14.78 14.04 -17.61
C CYS A 335 -14.75 15.56 -17.84
N SER A 336 -15.53 16.29 -17.05
CA SER A 336 -15.49 17.75 -16.99
C SER A 336 -14.20 18.28 -16.33
N LYS A 337 -13.59 17.49 -15.44
CA LYS A 337 -12.33 17.75 -14.74
C LYS A 337 -11.36 16.58 -14.94
N ALA A 338 -10.13 16.74 -14.43
CA ALA A 338 -9.19 15.63 -14.36
C ALA A 338 -9.77 14.52 -13.47
N CYS A 339 -9.76 13.28 -13.94
CA CYS A 339 -10.40 12.16 -13.26
C CYS A 339 -9.64 10.84 -13.50
N SER A 340 -9.81 9.91 -12.57
CA SER A 340 -9.42 8.52 -12.72
C SER A 340 -10.67 7.69 -13.01
N ALA A 341 -10.60 6.78 -13.98
CA ALA A 341 -11.71 5.89 -14.32
C ALA A 341 -11.26 4.43 -14.35
N ARG A 342 -12.03 3.55 -13.69
CA ARG A 342 -11.81 2.10 -13.73
C ARG A 342 -13.11 1.35 -13.96
N LEU A 343 -13.01 0.18 -14.56
CA LEU A 343 -14.11 -0.78 -14.65
C LEU A 343 -13.92 -1.82 -13.55
N GLN A 344 -14.98 -2.10 -12.80
CA GLN A 344 -14.97 -3.13 -11.76
C GLN A 344 -16.08 -4.15 -12.02
N TRP A 345 -15.86 -5.40 -11.62
CA TRP A 345 -16.91 -6.41 -11.60
C TRP A 345 -16.89 -7.13 -10.25
N ALA A 346 -18.06 -7.37 -9.66
CA ALA A 346 -18.18 -8.13 -8.42
C ALA A 346 -17.90 -9.62 -8.72
N GLY A 347 -16.71 -10.10 -8.37
CA GLY A 347 -16.37 -11.52 -8.41
C GLY A 347 -17.26 -12.31 -7.47
N LEU A 348 -17.50 -13.58 -7.78
CA LEU A 348 -18.36 -14.44 -6.97
C LEU A 348 -17.64 -14.97 -5.70
N TRP A 349 -16.30 -14.94 -5.63
CA TRP A 349 -15.54 -15.59 -4.55
C TRP A 349 -14.24 -14.87 -4.09
N ASN A 350 -13.49 -14.18 -4.97
CA ASN A 350 -12.16 -13.61 -4.63
C ASN A 350 -12.16 -12.07 -4.50
N GLY A 351 -13.30 -11.51 -4.12
CA GLY A 351 -13.54 -10.08 -4.16
C GLY A 351 -13.78 -9.54 -5.58
N PRO A 352 -14.05 -8.24 -5.71
CA PRO A 352 -14.18 -7.58 -7.01
C PRO A 352 -12.86 -7.65 -7.81
N TRP A 353 -13.00 -7.85 -9.11
CA TRP A 353 -11.91 -7.67 -10.06
C TRP A 353 -11.93 -6.24 -10.57
N TYR A 354 -10.75 -5.64 -10.67
CA TYR A 354 -10.57 -4.27 -11.12
C TYR A 354 -9.79 -4.28 -12.42
N GLY A 355 -10.27 -3.51 -13.40
CA GLY A 355 -9.48 -3.15 -14.55
C GLY A 355 -8.50 -2.07 -14.16
N GLU A 356 -7.38 -1.99 -14.89
CA GLU A 356 -6.40 -0.94 -14.69
C GLU A 356 -7.08 0.44 -14.76
N PRO A 357 -6.83 1.29 -13.77
CA PRO A 357 -7.36 2.64 -13.77
C PRO A 357 -6.71 3.47 -14.88
N VAL A 358 -7.51 4.32 -15.51
CA VAL A 358 -7.06 5.21 -16.58
C VAL A 358 -7.23 6.65 -16.14
N GLU A 359 -6.17 7.45 -16.24
CA GLU A 359 -6.23 8.89 -16.05
C GLU A 359 -6.73 9.63 -17.29
N LEU A 360 -7.68 10.53 -17.06
CA LEU A 360 -8.28 11.37 -18.08
C LEU A 360 -8.09 12.85 -17.72
N PRO A 361 -7.43 13.64 -18.58
CA PRO A 361 -7.47 15.09 -18.48
C PRO A 361 -8.90 15.64 -18.69
N PRO A 362 -9.18 16.86 -18.21
CA PRO A 362 -10.46 17.53 -18.45
C PRO A 362 -10.81 17.56 -19.94
N GLY A 363 -12.05 17.22 -20.27
CA GLY A 363 -12.57 17.29 -21.64
C GLY A 363 -12.03 16.23 -22.61
N VAL A 364 -11.08 15.38 -22.22
CA VAL A 364 -10.52 14.33 -23.08
C VAL A 364 -11.34 13.05 -22.98
N THR A 365 -11.62 12.42 -24.13
CA THR A 365 -12.28 11.11 -24.16
C THR A 365 -11.23 10.00 -24.25
N LYS A 366 -11.23 9.04 -23.32
CA LYS A 366 -10.38 7.84 -23.37
C LYS A 366 -11.18 6.56 -23.22
N ALA A 367 -10.62 5.46 -23.70
CA ALA A 367 -11.16 4.12 -23.49
C ALA A 367 -10.60 3.53 -22.19
N VAL A 368 -11.49 3.12 -21.29
CA VAL A 368 -11.18 2.31 -20.11
C VAL A 368 -11.49 0.86 -20.45
N ARG A 369 -10.62 -0.07 -20.06
CA ARG A 369 -10.75 -1.49 -20.39
C ARG A 369 -10.66 -2.34 -19.13
N LEU A 370 -11.46 -3.39 -19.10
CA LEU A 370 -11.38 -4.47 -18.13
C LEU A 370 -11.20 -5.75 -18.93
N THR A 371 -10.06 -6.41 -18.72
CA THR A 371 -9.81 -7.76 -19.20
C THR A 371 -9.90 -8.68 -18.00
N ALA A 372 -10.82 -9.62 -18.09
CA ALA A 372 -11.21 -10.51 -17.02
C ALA A 372 -11.02 -11.94 -17.52
N GLY A 373 -10.03 -12.67 -17.00
CA GLY A 373 -9.83 -14.09 -17.29
C GLY A 373 -10.40 -14.93 -16.16
N ASP A 374 -11.52 -15.59 -16.40
CA ASP A 374 -12.09 -16.54 -15.44
C ASP A 374 -12.82 -17.65 -16.18
N GLU A 375 -12.37 -18.89 -15.99
CA GLU A 375 -12.96 -20.05 -16.66
C GLU A 375 -14.40 -20.30 -16.23
N ARG A 376 -14.81 -19.78 -15.07
CA ARG A 376 -16.22 -19.81 -14.64
C ARG A 376 -17.12 -19.08 -15.63
N PHE A 377 -16.61 -18.12 -16.41
CA PHE A 377 -17.40 -17.52 -17.49
C PHE A 377 -17.78 -18.52 -18.59
N LEU A 378 -17.07 -19.64 -18.71
CA LEU A 378 -17.38 -20.74 -19.62
C LEU A 378 -18.45 -21.68 -19.05
N SER A 379 -18.55 -21.76 -17.72
CA SER A 379 -19.45 -22.67 -17.02
C SER A 379 -20.92 -22.33 -17.27
N PRO A 380 -21.75 -23.27 -17.73
CA PRO A 380 -23.19 -23.08 -17.88
C PRO A 380 -23.89 -22.56 -16.61
N ARG A 381 -23.35 -22.91 -15.42
CA ARG A 381 -23.89 -22.53 -14.12
C ARG A 381 -23.64 -21.06 -13.77
N HIS A 382 -22.59 -20.46 -14.31
CA HIS A 382 -22.18 -19.08 -14.04
C HIS A 382 -22.27 -18.18 -15.28
N SER A 383 -22.43 -18.75 -16.47
CA SER A 383 -22.61 -18.05 -17.72
C SER A 383 -24.05 -17.57 -17.86
N GLY A 384 -24.30 -16.30 -17.52
CA GLY A 384 -25.61 -15.72 -17.80
C GLY A 384 -25.60 -14.21 -17.75
N ARG A 385 -24.98 -13.65 -16.69
CA ARG A 385 -24.95 -12.21 -16.46
C ARG A 385 -23.64 -11.78 -15.82
N LEU A 386 -22.97 -10.81 -16.44
CA LEU A 386 -21.80 -10.15 -15.88
C LEU A 386 -22.21 -8.73 -15.46
N ARG A 387 -22.15 -8.43 -14.16
CA ARG A 387 -22.39 -7.09 -13.63
C ARG A 387 -21.07 -6.32 -13.56
N VAL A 388 -20.95 -5.31 -14.40
CA VAL A 388 -19.80 -4.41 -14.45
C VAL A 388 -20.25 -3.05 -13.96
N THR A 389 -19.40 -2.35 -13.22
CA THR A 389 -19.61 -0.96 -12.83
C THR A 389 -18.45 -0.14 -13.37
N LEU A 390 -18.74 0.93 -14.10
CA LEU A 390 -17.76 1.97 -14.34
C LEU A 390 -17.73 2.86 -13.10
N VAL A 391 -16.55 3.06 -12.52
CA VAL A 391 -16.31 4.00 -11.43
C VAL A 391 -15.38 5.08 -11.95
N VAL A 392 -15.81 6.33 -11.82
CA VAL A 392 -15.04 7.50 -12.23
C VAL A 392 -14.97 8.47 -11.06
N THR A 393 -13.78 8.93 -10.72
CA THR A 393 -13.57 9.77 -9.55
C THR A 393 -12.64 10.92 -9.89
N ASP A 394 -12.89 12.08 -9.31
CA ASP A 394 -11.96 13.19 -9.38
C ASP A 394 -11.07 13.24 -8.14
N ARG A 395 -10.18 14.23 -8.09
CA ARG A 395 -9.25 14.44 -6.97
C ARG A 395 -9.92 14.96 -5.70
N ALA A 396 -11.09 15.57 -5.82
CA ALA A 396 -11.90 15.91 -4.65
C ALA A 396 -12.56 14.66 -4.05
N GLY A 397 -12.51 13.55 -4.80
CA GLY A 397 -13.12 12.28 -4.47
C GLY A 397 -14.64 12.32 -4.65
N ASN A 398 -15.16 13.20 -5.50
CA ASN A 398 -16.49 13.03 -6.05
C ASN A 398 -16.51 11.73 -6.85
N VAL A 399 -17.54 10.91 -6.66
CA VAL A 399 -17.63 9.58 -7.26
C VAL A 399 -18.84 9.47 -8.17
N PHE A 400 -18.61 9.11 -9.43
CA PHE A 400 -19.62 8.69 -10.38
C PHE A 400 -19.58 7.17 -10.56
N ARG A 401 -20.75 6.52 -10.51
CA ARG A 401 -20.90 5.07 -10.72
C ARG A 401 -21.95 4.79 -11.79
N GLN A 402 -21.60 3.99 -12.78
CA GLN A 402 -22.52 3.52 -13.81
C GLN A 402 -22.51 1.99 -13.90
N PRO A 403 -23.50 1.30 -13.29
CA PRO A 403 -23.61 -0.15 -13.40
C PRO A 403 -24.19 -0.57 -14.76
N ARG A 404 -23.74 -1.71 -15.29
CA ARG A 404 -24.28 -2.36 -16.47
C ARG A 404 -24.20 -3.88 -16.34
N THR A 405 -25.27 -4.56 -16.72
CA THR A 405 -25.32 -6.02 -16.75
C THR A 405 -25.27 -6.52 -18.19
N TYR A 406 -24.28 -7.36 -18.50
CA TYR A 406 -24.12 -7.97 -19.81
C TYR A 406 -24.57 -9.41 -19.79
N ARG A 407 -25.23 -9.86 -20.86
CA ARG A 407 -25.43 -11.29 -21.10
C ARG A 407 -24.17 -11.86 -21.75
N LEU A 408 -23.57 -12.86 -21.11
CA LEU A 408 -22.41 -13.56 -21.66
C LEU A 408 -22.86 -14.62 -22.66
N LYS A 409 -22.37 -14.52 -23.90
CA LYS A 409 -22.54 -15.57 -24.91
C LYS A 409 -21.27 -16.39 -24.98
N VAL A 410 -21.31 -17.62 -24.46
CA VAL A 410 -20.17 -18.54 -24.52
C VAL A 410 -20.23 -19.32 -25.84
N VAL A 411 -19.13 -19.32 -26.58
CA VAL A 411 -18.94 -20.20 -27.74
C VAL A 411 -18.36 -21.50 -27.20
N ARG A 412 -19.12 -22.59 -27.31
CA ARG A 412 -18.74 -23.90 -26.80
C ARG A 412 -18.21 -24.76 -27.97
N PRO A 413 -16.89 -24.88 -28.13
CA PRO A 413 -16.35 -25.90 -29.03
C PRO A 413 -16.70 -27.30 -28.49
N PRO A 414 -16.80 -28.33 -29.35
CA PRO A 414 -17.02 -29.70 -28.90
C PRO A 414 -15.93 -30.13 -27.90
N LEU A 415 -16.30 -30.80 -26.81
CA LEU A 415 -15.32 -31.24 -25.79
C LEU A 415 -14.21 -32.13 -26.37
N ARG A 416 -14.54 -32.92 -27.41
CA ARG A 416 -13.58 -33.75 -28.14
C ARG A 416 -12.48 -32.96 -28.86
N SER A 417 -12.69 -31.66 -29.12
CA SER A 417 -11.64 -30.80 -29.70
C SER A 417 -10.50 -30.48 -28.74
N PHE A 418 -10.66 -30.77 -27.43
CA PHE A 418 -9.62 -30.60 -26.41
C PHE A 418 -8.79 -31.86 -26.16
N ARG A 419 -9.03 -32.92 -26.93
CA ARG A 419 -8.23 -34.14 -26.78
C ARG A 419 -6.76 -33.87 -27.06
N VAL A 420 -5.91 -34.45 -26.23
CA VAL A 420 -4.46 -34.37 -26.38
C VAL A 420 -3.96 -35.44 -27.34
N GLY A 421 -2.96 -35.08 -28.14
CA GLY A 421 -2.26 -36.02 -29.01
C GLY A 421 -1.34 -36.97 -28.24
N PRO A 422 -0.91 -38.08 -28.85
CA PRO A 422 -0.04 -39.08 -28.20
C PRO A 422 1.38 -38.58 -27.89
N SER A 423 1.75 -37.39 -28.35
CA SER A 423 3.04 -36.74 -28.11
C SER A 423 2.96 -35.55 -27.15
N HIS A 424 1.80 -35.29 -26.53
CA HIS A 424 1.68 -34.24 -25.51
C HIS A 424 2.47 -34.65 -24.28
N SER A 425 3.27 -33.73 -23.73
CA SER A 425 3.97 -33.97 -22.48
C SER A 425 3.15 -33.44 -21.31
N PHE A 426 3.03 -34.25 -20.28
CA PHE A 426 2.46 -33.90 -18.98
C PHE A 426 3.57 -33.83 -17.92
N GLU A 427 4.83 -33.63 -18.34
CA GLU A 427 6.02 -33.63 -17.48
C GLU A 427 6.23 -34.96 -16.73
N MET A 428 5.70 -36.07 -17.25
CA MET A 428 5.98 -37.40 -16.70
C MET A 428 7.44 -37.79 -16.97
N PHE A 429 8.04 -38.57 -16.07
CA PHE A 429 9.44 -39.01 -16.23
C PHE A 429 9.68 -39.88 -17.46
N THR A 430 8.61 -40.47 -18.03
CA THR A 430 8.69 -41.28 -19.24
C THR A 430 7.61 -40.90 -20.26
N ARG A 431 7.95 -41.05 -21.54
CA ARG A 431 6.96 -40.93 -22.65
C ARG A 431 5.81 -41.94 -22.52
N ALA A 432 6.03 -43.06 -21.84
CA ALA A 432 4.98 -44.05 -21.61
C ALA A 432 3.97 -43.54 -20.58
N GLY A 433 4.46 -42.88 -19.51
CA GLY A 433 3.66 -42.15 -18.52
C GLY A 433 2.84 -41.03 -19.18
N ASP A 434 3.46 -40.16 -19.98
CA ASP A 434 2.78 -39.08 -20.72
C ASP A 434 1.60 -39.62 -21.55
N ARG A 435 1.84 -40.71 -22.30
CA ARG A 435 0.79 -41.36 -23.09
C ARG A 435 -0.31 -41.95 -22.22
N ALA A 436 0.01 -42.44 -21.03
CA ALA A 436 -0.94 -43.03 -20.12
C ALA A 436 -1.84 -41.95 -19.48
N VAL A 437 -1.27 -40.83 -19.04
CA VAL A 437 -2.00 -39.63 -18.62
C VAL A 437 -2.87 -39.09 -19.75
N GLY A 438 -2.33 -38.98 -20.96
CA GLY A 438 -3.09 -38.54 -22.13
C GLY A 438 -4.30 -39.43 -22.45
N ARG A 439 -4.19 -40.75 -22.24
CA ARG A 439 -5.33 -41.68 -22.36
C ARG A 439 -6.37 -41.43 -21.27
N LEU A 440 -5.96 -41.24 -20.01
CA LEU A 440 -6.85 -40.92 -18.91
C LEU A 440 -7.61 -39.62 -19.18
N VAL A 441 -6.90 -38.53 -19.49
CA VAL A 441 -7.49 -37.23 -19.82
C VAL A 441 -8.49 -37.35 -20.97
N ASN A 442 -8.10 -37.99 -22.08
CA ASN A 442 -8.99 -38.18 -23.23
C ASN A 442 -10.23 -39.02 -22.88
N ALA A 443 -10.12 -40.02 -22.00
CA ALA A 443 -11.26 -40.82 -21.54
C ALA A 443 -12.24 -40.00 -20.69
N LEU A 444 -11.74 -39.07 -19.86
CA LEU A 444 -12.59 -38.13 -19.12
C LEU A 444 -13.32 -37.19 -20.08
N LEU A 445 -12.62 -36.63 -21.07
CA LEU A 445 -13.20 -35.74 -22.09
C LEU A 445 -14.26 -36.44 -22.95
N ASP A 446 -14.00 -37.66 -23.41
CA ASP A 446 -14.97 -38.47 -24.15
C ASP A 446 -16.18 -38.81 -23.25
N GLY A 447 -15.93 -39.16 -21.98
CA GLY A 447 -16.99 -39.43 -21.02
C GLY A 447 -17.93 -38.26 -20.75
N LEU A 448 -17.39 -37.03 -20.71
CA LEU A 448 -18.16 -35.79 -20.62
C LEU A 448 -18.88 -35.47 -21.94
N ALA A 449 -18.20 -35.64 -23.09
CA ALA A 449 -18.78 -35.39 -24.41
C ALA A 449 -19.98 -36.30 -24.69
N ASP A 450 -19.90 -37.56 -24.28
CA ASP A 450 -20.95 -38.57 -24.46
C ASP A 450 -21.98 -38.57 -23.32
N ASN A 451 -21.87 -37.62 -22.39
CA ASN A 451 -22.77 -37.47 -21.24
C ASN A 451 -22.87 -38.73 -20.35
N THR A 452 -21.80 -39.55 -20.32
CA THR A 452 -21.66 -40.71 -19.43
C THR A 452 -21.18 -40.31 -18.04
N ILE A 453 -20.52 -39.15 -17.93
CA ILE A 453 -20.15 -38.50 -16.67
C ILE A 453 -21.11 -37.33 -16.46
N LYS A 454 -22.02 -37.44 -15.48
CA LYS A 454 -23.11 -36.46 -15.26
C LYS A 454 -22.92 -35.58 -14.03
N SER A 455 -21.92 -35.88 -13.20
CA SER A 455 -21.68 -35.18 -11.94
C SER A 455 -20.20 -35.00 -11.67
N GLU A 456 -19.87 -33.98 -10.87
CA GLU A 456 -18.50 -33.72 -10.41
C GLU A 456 -17.95 -34.89 -9.60
N ARG A 457 -18.79 -35.49 -8.75
CA ARG A 457 -18.45 -36.71 -8.00
C ARG A 457 -18.08 -37.87 -8.92
N ALA A 458 -18.83 -38.08 -10.01
CA ALA A 458 -18.53 -39.14 -10.98
C ALA A 458 -17.24 -38.84 -11.76
N LEU A 459 -17.01 -37.57 -12.12
CA LEU A 459 -15.80 -37.11 -12.77
C LEU A 459 -14.57 -37.34 -11.87
N ARG A 460 -14.64 -36.90 -10.61
CA ARG A 460 -13.61 -37.10 -9.58
C ARG A 460 -13.36 -38.58 -9.31
N ALA A 461 -14.41 -39.40 -9.18
CA ALA A 461 -14.24 -40.84 -8.98
C ALA A 461 -13.49 -41.52 -10.14
N ARG A 462 -13.76 -41.11 -11.40
CA ARG A 462 -13.02 -41.61 -12.56
C ARG A 462 -11.57 -41.12 -12.60
N TRP A 463 -11.32 -39.86 -12.23
CA TRP A 463 -9.98 -39.32 -12.08
C TRP A 463 -9.17 -40.13 -11.06
N LEU A 464 -9.68 -40.27 -9.83
CA LEU A 464 -9.01 -41.00 -8.75
C LEU A 464 -8.74 -42.47 -9.13
N ALA A 465 -9.72 -43.16 -9.73
CA ALA A 465 -9.54 -44.53 -10.19
C ALA A 465 -8.47 -44.65 -11.29
N GLY A 466 -8.38 -43.64 -12.18
CA GLY A 466 -7.38 -43.56 -13.23
C GLY A 466 -5.97 -43.29 -12.69
N ALA A 467 -5.83 -42.32 -11.79
CA ALA A 467 -4.58 -41.99 -11.12
C ALA A 467 -4.04 -43.21 -10.34
N ALA A 468 -4.88 -43.88 -9.54
CA ALA A 468 -4.50 -45.10 -8.83
C ALA A 468 -4.15 -46.29 -9.76
N ALA A 469 -4.65 -46.29 -11.01
CA ALA A 469 -4.25 -47.29 -12.00
C ALA A 469 -2.89 -46.97 -12.64
N LEU A 470 -2.55 -45.67 -12.81
CA LEU A 470 -1.24 -45.22 -13.27
C LEU A 470 -0.16 -45.48 -12.22
N GLU A 471 -0.45 -45.17 -10.96
CA GLU A 471 0.41 -45.47 -9.82
C GLU A 471 0.75 -46.98 -9.75
N ARG A 472 -0.28 -47.85 -9.81
CA ARG A 472 -0.06 -49.31 -9.86
C ARG A 472 0.70 -49.81 -11.10
N ALA A 473 0.76 -49.01 -12.16
CA ALA A 473 1.54 -49.30 -13.36
C ALA A 473 2.99 -48.77 -13.28
N GLY A 474 3.39 -48.21 -12.14
CA GLY A 474 4.74 -47.68 -11.88
C GLY A 474 4.92 -46.21 -12.25
N TYR A 475 3.85 -45.44 -12.37
CA TYR A 475 3.88 -44.00 -12.64
C TYR A 475 3.44 -43.18 -11.42
N GLU A 476 4.22 -43.25 -10.33
CA GLU A 476 3.92 -42.57 -9.06
C GLU A 476 4.01 -41.03 -9.18
N GLU A 477 4.77 -40.52 -10.16
CA GLU A 477 4.93 -39.10 -10.45
C GLU A 477 3.64 -38.39 -10.89
N ILE A 478 2.54 -39.12 -11.08
CA ILE A 478 1.20 -38.56 -11.32
C ILE A 478 0.73 -37.60 -10.20
N HIS A 479 1.33 -37.70 -9.02
CA HIS A 479 1.08 -36.86 -7.85
C HIS A 479 2.05 -35.69 -7.71
N ASP A 480 3.05 -35.56 -8.59
CA ASP A 480 3.96 -34.42 -8.60
C ASP A 480 3.20 -33.14 -8.96
N THR A 481 3.64 -32.02 -8.39
CA THR A 481 3.02 -30.70 -8.61
C THR A 481 3.14 -30.29 -10.08
N GLU A 482 4.29 -30.54 -10.71
CA GLU A 482 4.52 -30.20 -12.12
C GLU A 482 3.59 -30.96 -13.07
N VAL A 483 3.40 -32.26 -12.82
CA VAL A 483 2.46 -33.11 -13.57
C VAL A 483 1.01 -32.66 -13.31
N GLY A 484 0.67 -32.39 -12.04
CA GLY A 484 -0.63 -31.87 -11.64
C GLY A 484 -0.99 -30.57 -12.37
N ASP A 485 -0.04 -29.64 -12.46
CA ASP A 485 -0.20 -28.36 -13.17
C ASP A 485 -0.37 -28.57 -14.68
N ALA A 486 0.43 -29.45 -15.29
CA ALA A 486 0.29 -29.78 -16.72
C ALA A 486 -1.10 -30.37 -17.03
N ILE A 487 -1.58 -31.29 -16.19
CA ILE A 487 -2.92 -31.87 -16.31
C ILE A 487 -3.99 -30.80 -16.11
N TYR A 488 -3.86 -29.97 -15.06
CA TYR A 488 -4.78 -28.87 -14.77
C TYR A 488 -4.91 -27.95 -15.97
N VAL A 489 -3.81 -27.50 -16.58
CA VAL A 489 -3.81 -26.64 -17.77
C VAL A 489 -4.60 -27.24 -18.94
N VAL A 490 -4.51 -28.56 -19.15
CA VAL A 490 -5.25 -29.25 -20.22
C VAL A 490 -6.73 -29.38 -19.91
N VAL A 491 -7.09 -29.78 -18.68
CA VAL A 491 -8.48 -30.15 -18.36
C VAL A 491 -9.33 -28.98 -17.84
N ARG A 492 -8.71 -27.91 -17.34
CA ARG A 492 -9.41 -26.78 -16.71
C ARG A 492 -10.51 -26.19 -17.59
N ARG A 493 -10.18 -25.87 -18.85
CA ARG A 493 -11.12 -25.28 -19.82
C ARG A 493 -12.25 -26.23 -20.25
N PRO A 494 -11.99 -27.48 -20.70
CA PRO A 494 -13.07 -28.39 -21.06
C PRO A 494 -13.95 -28.76 -19.86
N PHE A 495 -13.40 -28.91 -18.65
CA PHE A 495 -14.21 -29.15 -17.45
C PHE A 495 -15.09 -27.95 -17.13
N ALA A 496 -14.55 -26.73 -17.22
CA ALA A 496 -15.33 -25.51 -17.06
C ALA A 496 -16.46 -25.41 -18.09
N LEU A 497 -16.21 -25.72 -19.37
CA LEU A 497 -17.25 -25.76 -20.42
C LEU A 497 -18.36 -26.79 -20.13
N ALA A 498 -18.01 -27.90 -19.49
CA ALA A 498 -18.96 -28.92 -19.03
C ALA A 498 -19.64 -28.55 -17.68
N GLY A 499 -19.20 -27.48 -17.02
CA GLY A 499 -19.78 -26.97 -15.77
C GLY A 499 -19.19 -27.56 -14.49
N TYR A 500 -17.95 -28.06 -14.54
CA TYR A 500 -17.23 -28.66 -13.41
C TYR A 500 -15.95 -27.87 -13.08
N SER A 501 -15.53 -27.90 -11.81
CA SER A 501 -14.25 -27.31 -11.37
C SER A 501 -13.12 -28.33 -11.52
N ALA A 502 -12.05 -28.01 -12.27
CA ALA A 502 -10.89 -28.88 -12.35
C ALA A 502 -10.16 -29.00 -11.02
N GLU A 503 -10.07 -27.91 -10.26
CA GLU A 503 -9.47 -27.92 -8.92
C GLU A 503 -10.19 -28.90 -8.00
N ALA A 504 -11.53 -28.84 -7.93
CA ALA A 504 -12.32 -29.75 -7.09
C ALA A 504 -12.25 -31.23 -7.54
N VAL A 505 -11.99 -31.48 -8.82
CA VAL A 505 -11.86 -32.83 -9.39
C VAL A 505 -10.47 -33.40 -9.14
N LEU A 506 -9.42 -32.59 -9.29
CA LEU A 506 -8.03 -33.01 -9.20
C LEU A 506 -7.49 -33.00 -7.76
N SER A 507 -8.01 -32.12 -6.89
CA SER A 507 -7.68 -32.13 -5.46
C SER A 507 -8.21 -33.41 -4.81
N GLY A 508 -7.31 -34.30 -4.39
CA GLY A 508 -7.63 -35.65 -3.94
C GLY A 508 -6.65 -36.14 -2.89
#